data_AF-A0A9D5HBD5-F1
#
_entry.id   AF-A0A9D5HBD5-F1
#
_cell.length_a   1.000
_cell.length_b   1.000
_cell.length_c   1.000
_cell.angle_alpha   90.00
_cell.angle_beta   90.00
_cell.angle_gamma   90.00
#
_symmetry.space_group_name_H-M   'P 1'
#
loop_
_entity.id
_entity.type
_entity.pdbx_description
1 polymer ?
#
loop_
_entity_poly.entity_id
_entity_poly.type
_entity_poly.pdbx_seq_one_letter_code
_entity_poly.pdbx_strand_id
1 'polypeptide(L)'
;MNFSAGGERSEMETYYKKMVDEDPSNALVLRNYAQFLYETKMDLERAEEYYSRAILAGPGDGEVLAQYAKVVWELHRDEERACDYFEQAVQAAPHDSHVAAAYAGFLWETEDDGGDDYNGAQVSYGALASATA
;
A
#
# COMPACT_ATOMS: atom_id res chain seq x y z
N MET A 1 -35.98 -12.82 -1.05
CA MET A 1 -34.78 -13.36 -0.36
C MET A 1 -33.82 -12.19 -0.16
N ASN A 2 -33.78 -11.60 1.04
CA ASN A 2 -32.88 -10.49 1.34
C ASN A 2 -31.58 -11.07 1.91
N PHE A 3 -30.50 -11.00 1.12
CA PHE A 3 -29.17 -11.40 1.57
C PHE A 3 -28.69 -10.43 2.66
N SER A 4 -28.54 -10.96 3.87
CA SER A 4 -28.14 -10.23 5.08
C SER A 4 -26.63 -9.95 5.08
N ALA A 5 -26.12 -9.26 4.07
CA ALA A 5 -24.72 -8.83 4.03
C ALA A 5 -24.37 -7.84 5.17
N GLY A 6 -25.37 -7.28 5.86
CA GLY A 6 -25.18 -6.44 7.04
C GLY A 6 -24.96 -7.22 8.34
N GLY A 7 -25.51 -8.43 8.47
CA GLY A 7 -25.38 -9.25 9.68
C GLY A 7 -23.97 -9.83 9.85
N GLU A 8 -23.44 -10.40 8.77
CA GLU A 8 -22.12 -11.05 8.75
C GLU A 8 -20.96 -10.07 9.01
N ARG A 9 -21.08 -8.83 8.50
CA ARG A 9 -20.10 -7.74 8.73
C ARG A 9 -20.06 -7.25 10.18
N SER A 10 -21.12 -7.47 10.94
CA SER A 10 -21.19 -7.11 12.36
C SER A 10 -20.62 -8.24 13.24
N GLU A 11 -20.87 -9.49 12.86
CA GLU A 11 -20.32 -10.66 13.54
C GLU A 11 -18.80 -10.74 13.40
N MET A 12 -18.26 -10.49 12.20
CA MET A 12 -16.81 -10.47 11.98
C MET A 12 -16.10 -9.36 12.76
N GLU A 13 -16.70 -8.17 12.83
CA GLU A 13 -16.13 -7.09 13.65
C GLU A 13 -16.09 -7.48 15.14
N THR A 14 -17.13 -8.16 15.62
CA THR A 14 -17.18 -8.67 17.00
C THR A 14 -16.14 -9.76 17.23
N TYR A 15 -15.91 -10.64 16.26
CA TYR A 15 -14.89 -11.69 16.32
C TYR A 15 -13.49 -11.09 16.43
N TYR A 16 -13.13 -10.16 15.54
CA TYR A 16 -11.82 -9.50 15.60
C TYR A 16 -11.61 -8.72 16.90
N LYS A 17 -12.63 -7.99 17.38
CA LYS A 17 -12.54 -7.29 18.68
C LYS A 17 -12.22 -8.25 19.82
N LYS A 18 -12.90 -9.40 19.88
CA LYS A 18 -12.60 -10.43 20.89
C LYS A 18 -11.17 -10.94 20.80
N MET A 19 -10.67 -11.22 19.59
CA MET A 19 -9.28 -11.67 19.42
C MET A 19 -8.27 -10.60 19.85
N VAL A 20 -8.54 -9.32 19.57
CA VAL A 20 -7.72 -8.20 20.03
C VAL A 20 -7.81 -8.03 21.54
N ASP A 21 -8.97 -8.28 22.16
CA ASP A 21 -9.12 -8.22 23.61
C ASP A 21 -8.39 -9.39 24.32
N GLU A 22 -8.35 -10.57 23.69
CA GLU A 22 -7.65 -11.76 24.18
C GLU A 22 -6.12 -11.62 24.07
N ASP A 23 -5.62 -11.09 22.94
CA ASP A 23 -4.20 -10.81 22.73
C ASP A 23 -4.01 -9.47 22.00
N PRO A 24 -3.95 -8.35 22.75
CA PRO A 24 -3.89 -7.00 22.17
C PRO A 24 -2.57 -6.67 21.48
N SER A 25 -1.57 -7.55 21.62
CA SER A 25 -0.23 -7.47 21.04
C SER A 25 -0.01 -8.46 19.90
N ASN A 26 -1.04 -9.18 19.46
CA ASN A 26 -0.88 -10.13 18.37
C ASN A 26 -0.81 -9.42 17.02
N ALA A 27 0.39 -9.28 16.45
CA ALA A 27 0.60 -8.59 15.17
C ALA A 27 -0.28 -9.15 14.04
N LEU A 28 -0.48 -10.48 13.99
CA LEU A 28 -1.31 -11.12 12.97
C LEU A 28 -2.78 -10.75 13.10
N VAL A 29 -3.33 -10.78 14.32
CA VAL A 29 -4.72 -10.38 14.57
C VAL A 29 -4.93 -8.90 14.27
N LEU A 30 -4.01 -8.04 14.72
CA LEU A 30 -4.08 -6.60 14.49
C LEU A 30 -4.06 -6.27 12.99
N ARG A 31 -3.14 -6.89 12.23
CA ARG A 31 -3.06 -6.77 10.77
C ARG A 31 -4.36 -7.21 10.10
N ASN A 32 -4.84 -8.42 10.43
CA ASN A 32 -6.06 -8.95 9.79
C ASN A 32 -7.29 -8.09 10.11
N TYR A 33 -7.36 -7.53 11.32
CA TYR A 33 -8.44 -6.62 11.67
C TYR A 33 -8.35 -5.29 10.92
N ALA A 34 -7.15 -4.72 10.80
CA ALA A 34 -6.91 -3.52 10.01
C ALA A 34 -7.31 -3.73 8.54
N GLN A 35 -6.93 -4.87 7.95
CA GLN A 35 -7.31 -5.21 6.58
C GLN A 35 -8.82 -5.36 6.42
N PHE A 36 -9.50 -6.01 7.38
CA PHE A 36 -10.96 -6.07 7.37
C PHE A 36 -11.61 -4.68 7.43
N LEU A 37 -11.09 -3.78 8.27
CA LEU A 37 -11.58 -2.39 8.36
C LEU A 37 -11.37 -1.64 7.04
N TYR A 38 -10.20 -1.80 6.42
CA TYR A 38 -9.88 -1.22 5.13
C TYR A 38 -10.79 -1.73 4.00
N GLU A 39 -10.87 -3.05 3.79
CA GLU A 39 -11.59 -3.62 2.64
C GLU A 39 -13.11 -3.64 2.81
N THR A 40 -13.60 -3.89 4.04
CA THR A 40 -15.03 -4.15 4.27
C THR A 40 -15.78 -2.92 4.77
N LYS A 41 -15.13 -2.12 5.62
CA LYS A 41 -15.73 -0.94 6.24
C LYS A 41 -15.30 0.36 5.57
N MET A 42 -14.22 0.33 4.79
CA MET A 42 -13.54 1.52 4.25
C MET A 42 -13.22 2.54 5.35
N ASP A 43 -12.90 2.03 6.54
CA ASP A 43 -12.58 2.83 7.72
C ASP A 43 -11.06 2.96 7.81
N LEU A 44 -10.53 3.93 7.05
CA LEU A 44 -9.10 4.16 6.93
C LEU A 44 -8.46 4.63 8.25
N GLU A 45 -9.16 5.45 9.03
CA GLU A 45 -8.66 5.97 10.31
C GLU A 45 -8.44 4.83 11.32
N ARG A 46 -9.42 3.93 11.48
CA ARG A 46 -9.23 2.77 12.34
C ARG A 46 -8.23 1.79 11.76
N ALA A 47 -8.23 1.58 10.45
CA ALA A 47 -7.23 0.73 9.80
C ALA A 47 -5.80 1.23 10.07
N GLU A 48 -5.55 2.54 9.98
CA GLU A 48 -4.26 3.16 10.33
C GLU A 48 -3.87 2.84 11.77
N GLU A 49 -4.79 2.99 12.73
CA GLU A 49 -4.54 2.68 14.14
C GLU A 49 -4.11 1.22 14.35
N TYR A 50 -4.84 0.27 13.77
CA TYR A 50 -4.56 -1.16 13.95
C TYR A 50 -3.31 -1.61 13.21
N TYR A 51 -3.03 -1.08 12.02
CA TYR A 51 -1.77 -1.34 11.33
C TYR A 51 -0.57 -0.76 12.10
N SER A 52 -0.69 0.45 12.64
CA SER A 52 0.35 1.05 13.49
C SER A 52 0.65 0.17 14.71
N ARG A 53 -0.39 -0.33 15.38
CA ARG A 53 -0.24 -1.30 16.47
C ARG A 53 0.41 -2.62 16.02
N ALA A 54 0.06 -3.12 14.84
CA ALA A 54 0.65 -4.33 14.28
C ALA A 54 2.16 -4.17 14.04
N ILE A 55 2.59 -3.02 13.52
CA ILE A 55 4.02 -2.69 13.33
C ILE A 55 4.76 -2.65 14.67
N LEU A 56 4.16 -2.06 15.71
CA LEU A 56 4.76 -2.03 17.05
C LEU A 56 4.86 -3.43 17.68
N ALA A 57 3.88 -4.29 17.42
CA ALA A 57 3.85 -5.66 17.93
C ALA A 57 4.81 -6.61 17.19
N GLY A 58 5.00 -6.41 15.88
CA GLY A 58 5.83 -7.23 15.01
C GLY A 58 6.65 -6.37 14.06
N PRO A 59 7.70 -5.69 14.55
CA PRO A 59 8.52 -4.84 13.70
C PRO A 59 9.21 -5.67 12.62
N GLY A 60 9.16 -5.20 11.37
CA GLY A 60 9.82 -5.87 10.24
C GLY A 60 8.94 -6.84 9.45
N ASP A 61 7.63 -6.86 9.66
CA ASP A 61 6.71 -7.46 8.69
C ASP A 61 6.55 -6.51 7.49
N GLY A 62 7.21 -6.83 6.39
CA GLY A 62 7.19 -6.03 5.16
C GLY A 62 5.79 -5.88 4.57
N GLU A 63 4.92 -6.89 4.73
CA GLU A 63 3.56 -6.82 4.21
C GLU A 63 2.71 -5.83 5.02
N VAL A 64 2.84 -5.85 6.36
CA VAL A 64 2.17 -4.87 7.24
C VAL A 64 2.64 -3.46 6.94
N LEU A 65 3.95 -3.25 6.75
CA LEU A 65 4.53 -1.94 6.41
C LEU A 65 3.97 -1.41 5.08
N ALA A 66 3.89 -2.25 4.05
CA ALA A 66 3.34 -1.86 2.75
C ALA A 66 1.83 -1.53 2.83
N GLN A 67 1.05 -2.31 3.57
CA GLN A 67 -0.37 -2.03 3.79
C GLN A 67 -0.58 -0.73 4.57
N TYR A 68 0.25 -0.49 5.59
CA TYR A 68 0.20 0.75 6.36
C TYR A 68 0.55 1.97 5.49
N ALA A 69 1.61 1.89 4.69
CA ALA A 69 2.00 2.93 3.75
C ALA A 69 0.85 3.31 2.81
N LYS A 70 0.14 2.31 2.28
CA LYS A 70 -1.04 2.52 1.44
C LYS A 70 -2.15 3.27 2.16
N VAL A 71 -2.49 2.89 3.40
CA VAL A 71 -3.50 3.60 4.19
C VAL A 71 -3.09 5.04 4.47
N VAL A 72 -1.81 5.29 4.80
CA VAL A 72 -1.28 6.64 5.02
C VAL A 72 -1.40 7.49 3.75
N TRP A 73 -1.04 6.94 2.59
CA TRP A 73 -1.20 7.62 1.31
C TRP A 73 -2.67 7.94 0.99
N GLU A 74 -3.58 7.00 1.23
CA GLU A 74 -5.01 7.18 0.99
C GLU A 74 -5.66 8.20 1.93
N LEU A 75 -5.27 8.21 3.20
CA LEU A 75 -5.89 9.05 4.22
C LEU A 75 -5.31 10.46 4.26
N HIS A 76 -3.98 10.57 4.18
CA HIS A 76 -3.25 11.82 4.42
C HIS A 76 -2.67 12.44 3.15
N ARG A 77 -2.55 11.68 2.05
CA ARG A 77 -1.81 12.09 0.84
C ARG A 77 -0.39 12.57 1.15
N ASP A 78 0.20 11.98 2.18
CA ASP A 78 1.57 12.27 2.63
C ASP A 78 2.53 11.33 1.90
N GLU A 79 3.07 11.82 0.80
CA GLU A 79 3.98 11.07 -0.07
C GLU A 79 5.28 10.69 0.65
N GLU A 80 5.88 11.63 1.39
CA GLU A 80 7.15 11.41 2.11
C GLU A 80 6.98 10.27 3.13
N ARG A 81 5.94 10.37 3.96
CA ARG A 81 5.67 9.36 4.98
C ARG A 81 5.28 8.01 4.37
N ALA A 82 4.49 7.99 3.30
CA ALA A 82 4.14 6.74 2.61
C ALA A 82 5.36 6.07 1.97
N CYS A 83 6.22 6.86 1.32
CA CYS A 83 7.45 6.39 0.69
C CYS A 83 8.39 5.76 1.73
N ASP A 84 8.61 6.42 2.87
CA ASP A 84 9.44 5.90 3.97
C ASP A 84 8.98 4.51 4.45
N TYR A 85 7.67 4.28 4.55
CA TYR A 85 7.13 2.99 4.95
C TYR A 85 7.24 1.93 3.85
N PHE A 86 7.07 2.31 2.57
CA PHE A 86 7.30 1.39 1.46
C PHE A 86 8.77 0.99 1.33
N GLU A 87 9.71 1.91 1.53
CA GLU A 87 11.13 1.59 1.54
C GLU A 87 11.47 0.61 2.68
N GLN A 88 10.96 0.86 3.88
CA GLN A 88 11.10 -0.07 5.01
C GLN A 88 10.48 -1.44 4.70
N ALA A 89 9.33 -1.47 4.03
CA ALA A 89 8.68 -2.71 3.62
C ALA A 89 9.57 -3.54 2.68
N VAL A 90 10.15 -2.90 1.65
CA VAL A 90 11.06 -3.56 0.69
C VAL A 90 12.35 -4.01 1.37
N GLN A 91 12.89 -3.22 2.31
CA GLN A 91 14.06 -3.63 3.09
C GLN A 91 13.77 -4.83 3.99
N ALA A 92 12.57 -4.89 4.58
CA ALA A 92 12.13 -5.99 5.42
C ALA A 92 11.86 -7.28 4.62
N ALA A 93 11.30 -7.15 3.42
CA ALA A 93 10.91 -8.28 2.57
C ALA A 93 11.30 -8.06 1.09
N PRO A 94 12.60 -8.07 0.75
CA PRO A 94 13.08 -7.72 -0.59
C PRO A 94 12.72 -8.74 -1.67
N HIS A 95 12.31 -9.94 -1.28
CA HIS A 95 11.88 -11.02 -2.18
C HIS A 95 10.37 -11.19 -2.22
N ASP A 96 9.62 -10.33 -1.54
CA ASP A 96 8.16 -10.38 -1.54
C ASP A 96 7.60 -9.58 -2.72
N SER A 97 6.99 -10.30 -3.66
CA SER A 97 6.38 -9.70 -4.84
C SER A 97 5.19 -8.81 -4.52
N HIS A 98 4.46 -9.06 -3.42
CA HIS A 98 3.33 -8.23 -3.02
C HIS A 98 3.80 -6.88 -2.51
N VAL A 99 4.86 -6.86 -1.71
CA VAL A 99 5.46 -5.61 -1.20
C VAL A 99 6.00 -4.77 -2.37
N ALA A 100 6.75 -5.40 -3.28
CA ALA A 100 7.27 -4.72 -4.46
C ALA A 100 6.15 -4.17 -5.37
N ALA A 101 5.08 -4.94 -5.57
CA ALA A 101 3.93 -4.50 -6.37
C ALA A 101 3.18 -3.33 -5.71
N ALA A 102 3.00 -3.36 -4.38
CA ALA A 102 2.35 -2.27 -3.66
C ALA A 102 3.16 -0.97 -3.77
N TYR A 103 4.48 -1.05 -3.62
CA TYR A 103 5.35 0.12 -3.77
C TYR A 103 5.35 0.66 -5.20
N ALA A 104 5.46 -0.21 -6.21
CA ALA A 104 5.39 0.21 -7.62
C ALA A 104 4.05 0.88 -7.95
N GLY A 105 2.93 0.38 -7.40
CA GLY A 105 1.62 1.00 -7.56
C GLY A 105 1.56 2.41 -6.97
N PHE A 106 2.13 2.61 -5.78
CA PHE A 106 2.25 3.93 -5.17
C PHE A 106 3.08 4.89 -6.04
N LEU A 107 4.24 4.46 -6.52
CA LEU A 107 5.10 5.30 -7.39
C LEU A 107 4.38 5.70 -8.67
N TRP A 108 3.62 4.80 -9.30
CA TRP A 108 2.83 5.16 -10.49
C TRP A 108 1.74 6.19 -10.20
N GLU A 109 1.13 6.14 -9.02
CA GLU A 109 0.12 7.13 -8.61
C GLU A 109 0.74 8.50 -8.30
N THR A 110 2.00 8.56 -7.83
CA THR A 110 2.68 9.83 -7.51
C THR A 110 3.42 10.41 -8.71
N GLU A 111 3.98 9.59 -9.60
CA GLU A 111 4.68 10.01 -10.81
C GLU A 111 3.73 10.56 -11.90
N ASP A 112 2.44 10.21 -11.90
CA ASP A 112 1.45 10.67 -12.90
C ASP A 112 1.07 12.16 -12.77
N ASP A 113 1.48 12.87 -11.70
CA ASP A 113 1.38 14.33 -11.60
C ASP A 113 2.53 15.06 -12.34
N GLY A 114 3.52 14.30 -12.84
CA GLY A 114 4.61 14.76 -13.70
C GLY A 114 4.26 14.64 -15.18
N GLY A 115 3.25 15.40 -15.63
CA GLY A 115 2.85 15.46 -17.04
C GLY A 115 4.02 15.76 -17.99
N ASP A 116 4.07 14.97 -19.06
CA ASP A 116 4.59 15.32 -20.39
C ASP A 116 5.99 15.94 -20.49
N ASP A 117 7.01 15.09 -20.54
CA ASP A 117 8.24 15.40 -21.31
C ASP A 117 8.88 14.13 -21.89
N TYR A 118 8.06 13.29 -22.55
CA TYR A 118 8.59 12.51 -23.68
C TYR A 118 8.90 13.48 -24.82
N ASN A 119 10.03 14.19 -24.71
CA ASN A 119 10.72 14.74 -25.86
C ASN A 119 11.15 13.56 -26.73
N GLY A 120 10.23 13.13 -27.59
CA GLY A 120 10.50 12.21 -28.66
C GLY A 120 11.69 12.75 -29.42
N ALA A 121 12.86 12.16 -29.17
CA ALA A 121 14.06 12.40 -29.93
C ALA A 121 13.69 12.20 -31.40
N GLN A 122 13.48 13.30 -32.12
CA GLN A 122 13.57 13.29 -33.57
C GLN A 122 15.00 12.86 -33.87
N VAL A 123 15.19 11.56 -34.10
CA VAL A 123 16.37 11.03 -34.75
C VAL A 123 16.33 11.55 -36.18
N SER A 124 16.84 12.77 -36.37
CA SER A 124 17.15 13.31 -37.67
C SER A 124 18.27 12.45 -38.25
N TYR A 125 17.92 11.49 -39.10
CA TYR A 125 18.86 10.90 -40.06
C TYR A 125 19.19 11.96 -41.12
N GLY A 126 19.93 12.97 -40.68
CA GLY A 126 20.50 14.00 -41.52
C GLY A 126 21.74 13.48 -42.23
N ALA A 127 21.62 13.33 -43.55
CA ALA A 127 22.68 13.53 -44.54
C ALA A 127 23.97 12.70 -44.39
N LEU A 128 24.00 11.54 -45.07
CA LEU A 128 25.21 11.15 -45.81
C LEU A 128 25.02 11.50 -47.28
N ALA A 129 25.19 12.79 -47.58
CA ALA A 129 25.47 13.25 -48.93
C ALA A 129 26.96 13.65 -49.00
N SER A 130 27.75 12.81 -49.67
CA SER A 130 29.00 13.19 -50.35
C SER A 130 29.30 12.04 -51.33
N ALA A 131 28.97 12.11 -52.62
CA ALA A 131 29.53 12.99 -53.65
C ALA A 131 31.08 12.96 -53.69
N THR A 132 31.61 11.94 -54.37
CA THR A 132 32.89 11.91 -55.09
C THR A 132 32.81 10.73 -56.07
N ALA A 133 33.22 10.76 -57.33
CA ALA A 133 33.60 11.76 -58.31
C ALA A 133 33.49 11.01 -59.66
#